data_AF-A0A7K0XII7-F1
#
_entry.id   AF-A0A7K0XII7-F1
#
_cell.length_a   1.000
_cell.length_b   1.000
_cell.length_c   1.000
_cell.angle_alpha   90.00
_cell.angle_beta   90.00
_cell.angle_gamma   90.00
#
_symmetry.space_group_name_H-M   'P 1'
#
loop_
_entity.id
_entity.type
_entity.pdbx_description
1 polymer ?
#
loop_
_entity_poly.entity_id
_entity_poly.type
_entity_poly.pdbx_seq_one_letter_code
_entity_poly.pdbx_strand_id
1 'polypeptide(L)'
;MTSMVVDVTEKRAQIEALVDRASESAGLGPFAMELVRGLVQIDGIAGAIAASESSAFAETVVWDAGEIDSFLRLLAVLGASRADLTGMIPPIAGLRALQALPPDDVIAWQRLLDSLETAQGMIAGDSARILLSVEPDEGVDDVLTMRMGQLALMRQACDAVILDGVPGKGEGWPEPWAETRRNCVDRIRARGVPVAVLPLLADESADAAAFESAAGEVLSSGRAPRPRADRLDEHANGGYDLHVHLPGVPADGVRAGRIADSLVIEVGGLRRQARLMPVLTRCEIKGAG
;
A
#
# COMPACT_ATOMS: atom_id res chain seq x y z
N MET A 1 11.99 -17.97 -17.33
CA MET A 1 11.36 -16.81 -16.68
C MET A 1 12.00 -15.55 -17.22
N THR A 2 11.23 -14.72 -17.92
CA THR A 2 11.65 -13.37 -18.28
C THR A 2 11.27 -12.45 -17.15
N SER A 3 12.26 -11.97 -16.38
CA SER A 3 12.07 -10.96 -15.33
C SER A 3 12.33 -9.59 -15.92
N MET A 4 11.52 -8.59 -15.55
CA MET A 4 11.67 -7.22 -16.02
C MET A 4 11.68 -6.26 -14.82
N VAL A 5 12.70 -5.40 -14.79
CA VAL A 5 12.75 -4.25 -13.87
C VAL A 5 11.97 -3.11 -14.52
N VAL A 6 11.06 -2.51 -13.78
CA VAL A 6 10.16 -1.47 -14.27
C VAL A 6 10.90 -0.12 -14.28
N ASP A 7 11.16 0.43 -15.46
CA ASP A 7 11.58 1.83 -15.59
C ASP A 7 10.36 2.75 -15.52
N VAL A 8 10.32 3.60 -14.50
CA VAL A 8 9.19 4.50 -14.22
C VAL A 8 9.40 5.91 -14.79
N THR A 9 10.57 6.20 -15.35
CA THR A 9 11.00 7.55 -15.72
C THR A 9 10.06 8.21 -16.72
N GLU A 10 9.68 7.48 -17.78
CA GLU A 10 8.77 7.99 -18.80
C GLU A 10 7.36 8.24 -18.23
N LYS A 11 6.83 7.29 -17.46
CA LYS A 11 5.48 7.40 -16.87
C LYS A 11 5.40 8.53 -15.86
N ARG A 12 6.43 8.69 -15.04
CA ARG A 12 6.56 9.81 -14.11
C ARG A 12 6.46 11.14 -14.87
N ALA A 13 7.26 11.33 -15.91
CA ALA A 13 7.24 12.56 -16.71
C ALA A 13 5.87 12.84 -17.33
N GLN A 14 5.17 11.82 -17.82
CA GLN A 14 3.82 11.93 -18.37
C GLN A 14 2.80 12.40 -17.31
N ILE A 15 2.84 11.82 -16.10
CA ILE A 15 1.95 12.19 -15.00
C ILE A 15 2.26 13.60 -14.49
N GLU A 16 3.54 13.94 -14.29
CA GLU A 16 3.94 15.30 -13.88
C GLU A 16 3.43 16.35 -14.86
N ALA A 17 3.65 16.13 -16.16
CA ALA A 17 3.18 17.06 -17.19
C ALA A 17 1.65 17.20 -17.20
N LEU A 18 0.90 16.12 -16.95
CA LEU A 18 -0.56 16.16 -16.88
C LEU A 18 -1.05 16.92 -15.63
N VAL A 19 -0.42 16.69 -14.48
CA VAL A 19 -0.72 17.38 -13.22
C VAL A 19 -0.42 18.88 -13.35
N ASP A 20 0.67 19.26 -14.00
CA ASP A 20 1.03 20.66 -14.24
C ASP A 20 0.00 21.37 -15.10
N ARG A 21 -0.33 20.81 -16.28
CA ARG A 21 -1.33 21.41 -17.17
C ARG A 21 -2.70 21.54 -16.51
N ALA A 22 -3.08 20.54 -15.70
CA ALA A 22 -4.33 20.59 -14.95
C ALA A 22 -4.32 21.67 -13.87
N SER A 23 -3.20 21.81 -13.16
CA SER A 23 -3.01 22.80 -12.11
C SER A 23 -2.98 24.23 -12.67
N GLU A 24 -2.31 24.44 -13.80
CA GLU A 24 -2.29 25.72 -14.53
C GLU A 24 -3.69 26.11 -15.00
N SER A 25 -4.44 25.17 -15.61
CA SER A 25 -5.81 25.39 -16.06
C SER A 25 -6.77 25.68 -14.90
N ALA A 26 -6.47 25.14 -13.72
CA ALA A 26 -7.16 25.42 -12.47
C ALA A 26 -6.77 26.76 -11.81
N GLY A 27 -5.75 27.46 -12.34
CA GLY A 27 -5.24 28.70 -11.76
C GLY A 27 -4.55 28.50 -10.41
N LEU A 28 -3.99 27.31 -10.16
CA LEU A 28 -3.26 27.03 -8.92
C LEU A 28 -1.92 27.78 -8.91
N GLY A 29 -1.63 28.49 -7.83
CA GLY A 29 -0.32 29.09 -7.62
C GLY A 29 0.77 28.04 -7.36
N PRO A 30 2.06 28.40 -7.50
CA PRO A 30 3.19 27.47 -7.36
C PRO A 30 3.18 26.67 -6.05
N PHE A 31 2.81 27.30 -4.93
CA PHE A 31 2.71 26.65 -3.62
C PHE A 31 1.61 25.56 -3.58
N ALA A 32 0.46 25.82 -4.21
CA ALA A 32 -0.61 24.84 -4.29
C ALA A 32 -0.22 23.65 -5.20
N MET A 33 0.56 23.91 -6.27
CA MET A 33 1.10 22.84 -7.11
C MET A 33 2.09 21.95 -6.37
N GLU A 34 2.96 22.53 -5.54
CA GLU A 34 3.91 21.78 -4.72
C GLU A 34 3.20 20.88 -3.70
N LEU A 35 2.12 21.38 -3.08
CA LEU A 35 1.26 20.59 -2.20
C LEU A 35 0.57 19.44 -2.97
N VAL A 36 0.02 19.69 -4.15
CA VAL A 36 -0.60 18.65 -4.98
C VAL A 36 0.42 17.59 -5.36
N ARG A 37 1.63 17.98 -5.81
CA ARG A 37 2.70 17.03 -6.16
C ARG A 37 3.13 16.17 -4.97
N GLY A 38 3.27 16.76 -3.78
CA GLY A 38 3.59 16.03 -2.55
C GLY A 38 2.49 15.06 -2.10
N LEU A 39 1.23 15.40 -2.38
CA LEU A 39 0.06 14.57 -2.05
C LEU A 39 -0.14 13.42 -3.05
N VAL A 40 0.15 13.63 -4.34
CA VAL A 40 -0.21 12.71 -5.42
C VAL A 40 0.69 11.47 -5.49
N GLN A 41 1.78 11.37 -4.72
CA GLN A 41 2.66 10.18 -4.71
C GLN A 41 3.03 9.74 -6.14
N ILE A 42 3.44 10.70 -6.99
CA ILE A 42 3.59 10.53 -8.44
C ILE A 42 4.48 9.33 -8.78
N ASP A 43 5.61 9.17 -8.08
CA ASP A 43 6.52 8.05 -8.29
C ASP A 43 5.84 6.70 -8.02
N GLY A 44 5.05 6.61 -6.95
CA GLY A 44 4.28 5.42 -6.61
C GLY A 44 3.20 5.10 -7.65
N ILE A 45 2.47 6.12 -8.11
CA ILE A 45 1.47 5.97 -9.18
C ILE A 45 2.13 5.52 -10.49
N ALA A 46 3.23 6.17 -10.89
CA ALA A 46 3.98 5.82 -12.08
C ALA A 46 4.48 4.37 -12.00
N GLY A 47 5.02 3.96 -10.85
CA GLY A 47 5.46 2.60 -10.57
C GLY A 47 4.34 1.58 -10.69
N ALA A 48 3.19 1.83 -10.07
CA ALA A 48 2.03 0.95 -10.13
C ALA A 48 1.52 0.75 -11.57
N ILE A 49 1.41 1.84 -12.33
CA ILE A 49 0.97 1.80 -13.74
C ILE A 49 1.99 1.07 -14.60
N ALA A 50 3.27 1.41 -14.47
CA ALA A 50 4.32 0.78 -15.26
C ALA A 50 4.44 -0.72 -14.94
N ALA A 51 4.30 -1.13 -13.67
CA ALA A 51 4.24 -2.53 -13.28
C ALA A 51 3.02 -3.25 -13.87
N SER A 52 1.86 -2.59 -13.87
CA SER A 52 0.63 -3.11 -14.49
C SER A 52 0.77 -3.32 -15.98
N GLU A 53 1.35 -2.37 -16.71
CA GLU A 53 1.57 -2.49 -18.16
C GLU A 53 2.61 -3.58 -18.48
N SER A 54 3.67 -3.66 -17.66
CA SER A 54 4.71 -4.68 -17.79
C SER A 54 4.19 -6.11 -17.60
N SER A 55 3.16 -6.28 -16.75
CA SER A 55 2.55 -7.58 -16.48
C SER A 55 1.90 -8.22 -17.72
N ALA A 56 1.62 -7.44 -18.77
CA ALA A 56 1.12 -7.96 -20.04
C ALA A 56 2.20 -8.70 -20.86
N PHE A 57 3.48 -8.47 -20.57
CA PHE A 57 4.61 -8.97 -21.35
C PHE A 57 5.60 -9.82 -20.55
N ALA A 58 5.55 -9.73 -19.21
CA ALA A 58 6.40 -10.48 -18.31
C ALA A 58 5.61 -11.51 -17.50
N GLU A 59 6.24 -12.66 -17.23
CA GLU A 59 5.68 -13.69 -16.34
C GLU A 59 5.71 -13.25 -14.87
N THR A 60 6.69 -12.43 -14.50
CA THR A 60 6.84 -11.88 -13.16
C THR A 60 7.40 -10.47 -13.25
N VAL A 61 6.74 -9.56 -12.53
CA VAL A 61 7.19 -8.17 -12.37
C VAL A 61 7.56 -7.98 -10.91
N VAL A 62 8.80 -7.55 -10.66
CA VAL A 62 9.24 -7.13 -9.33
C VAL A 62 9.28 -5.61 -9.32
N TRP A 63 8.57 -5.03 -8.37
CA TRP A 63 8.50 -3.59 -8.20
C TRP A 63 8.90 -3.24 -6.77
N ASP A 64 9.96 -2.44 -6.66
CA ASP A 64 10.32 -1.78 -5.43
C ASP A 64 9.40 -0.55 -5.24
N ALA A 65 8.44 -0.68 -4.33
CA ALA A 65 7.50 0.38 -4.00
C ALA A 65 8.07 1.43 -3.03
N GLY A 66 9.34 1.28 -2.62
CA GLY A 66 10.01 2.14 -1.66
C GLY A 66 9.51 1.95 -0.23
N GLU A 67 9.55 3.03 0.54
CA GLU A 67 9.14 3.01 1.95
C GLU A 67 7.68 2.61 2.13
N ILE A 68 7.43 1.79 3.16
CA ILE A 68 6.09 1.27 3.44
C ILE A 68 5.04 2.36 3.67
N ASP A 69 5.41 3.49 4.26
CA ASP A 69 4.46 4.59 4.50
C ASP A 69 4.01 5.24 3.18
N SER A 70 4.91 5.36 2.21
CA SER A 70 4.60 5.84 0.85
C SER A 70 3.73 4.83 0.11
N PHE A 71 4.06 3.54 0.22
CA PHE A 71 3.25 2.47 -0.37
C PHE A 71 1.84 2.39 0.24
N LEU A 72 1.68 2.53 1.56
CA LEU A 72 0.39 2.55 2.23
C LEU A 72 -0.47 3.75 1.80
N ARG A 73 0.14 4.93 1.62
CA ARG A 73 -0.55 6.10 1.06
C ARG A 73 -0.97 5.87 -0.38
N LEU A 74 -0.11 5.26 -1.19
CA LEU A 74 -0.46 4.86 -2.54
C LEU A 74 -1.63 3.88 -2.56
N LEU A 75 -1.66 2.87 -1.69
CA LEU A 75 -2.79 1.96 -1.57
C LEU A 75 -4.08 2.68 -1.17
N ALA A 76 -4.00 3.71 -0.33
CA ALA A 76 -5.16 4.54 0.01
C ALA A 76 -5.67 5.34 -1.20
N VAL A 77 -4.76 5.86 -2.02
CA VAL A 77 -5.10 6.54 -3.30
C VAL A 77 -5.71 5.54 -4.29
N LEU A 78 -5.06 4.40 -4.51
CA LEU A 78 -5.57 3.35 -5.40
C LEU A 78 -6.90 2.78 -4.91
N GLY A 79 -7.11 2.71 -3.59
CA GLY A 79 -8.36 2.24 -2.98
C GLY A 79 -9.51 3.25 -3.02
N ALA A 80 -9.24 4.51 -3.37
CA ALA A 80 -10.26 5.53 -3.52
C ALA A 80 -11.13 5.23 -4.77
N SER A 81 -12.44 5.47 -4.69
CA SER A 81 -13.28 5.27 -5.86
C SER A 81 -12.92 6.27 -6.96
N ARG A 82 -13.25 5.96 -8.22
CA ARG A 82 -13.10 6.93 -9.32
C ARG A 82 -13.76 8.28 -8.99
N ALA A 83 -14.92 8.26 -8.33
CA ALA A 83 -15.61 9.46 -7.87
C ALA A 83 -14.81 10.23 -6.80
N ASP A 84 -14.17 9.52 -5.87
CA ASP A 84 -13.29 10.13 -4.85
C ASP A 84 -12.02 10.69 -5.50
N LEU A 85 -11.41 9.97 -6.45
CA LEU A 85 -10.24 10.44 -7.20
C LEU A 85 -10.56 11.67 -8.06
N THR A 86 -11.71 11.69 -8.72
CA THR A 86 -12.20 12.90 -9.41
C THR A 86 -12.48 14.04 -8.43
N GLY A 87 -12.87 13.74 -7.19
CA GLY A 87 -13.07 14.73 -6.12
C GLY A 87 -11.79 15.18 -5.41
N MET A 88 -10.69 14.42 -5.51
CA MET A 88 -9.35 14.78 -5.05
C MET A 88 -8.63 15.72 -6.01
N ILE A 89 -9.09 15.81 -7.27
CA ILE A 89 -8.84 16.99 -8.10
C ILE A 89 -9.38 18.17 -7.28
N PRO A 90 -8.55 19.14 -6.90
CA PRO A 90 -8.87 20.08 -5.81
C PRO A 90 -10.31 20.60 -5.91
N PRO A 91 -11.09 20.59 -4.81
CA PRO A 91 -12.33 21.36 -4.74
C PRO A 91 -12.10 22.87 -4.98
N ILE A 92 -10.84 23.30 -4.98
CA ILE A 92 -10.35 24.65 -5.30
C ILE A 92 -10.52 24.97 -6.80
N ALA A 93 -10.71 23.96 -7.64
CA ALA A 93 -10.94 24.07 -9.06
C ALA A 93 -12.20 23.27 -9.42
N GLY A 94 -13.36 23.65 -8.86
CA GLY A 94 -14.63 22.97 -9.09
C GLY A 94 -14.92 22.76 -10.58
N LEU A 95 -15.80 21.80 -10.93
CA LEU A 95 -16.35 21.43 -12.27
C LEU A 95 -16.01 22.33 -13.48
N ARG A 96 -16.01 23.65 -13.33
CA ARG A 96 -15.43 24.63 -14.27
C ARG A 96 -13.98 24.36 -14.69
N ALA A 97 -13.09 23.85 -13.84
CA ALA A 97 -11.71 23.58 -14.22
C ALA A 97 -11.61 22.38 -15.18
N LEU A 98 -12.38 21.32 -14.92
CA LEU A 98 -12.53 20.21 -15.87
C LEU A 98 -13.22 20.66 -17.18
N GLN A 99 -14.13 21.63 -17.11
CA GLN A 99 -14.72 22.25 -18.31
C GLN A 99 -13.77 23.21 -19.04
N ALA A 100 -12.74 23.73 -18.36
CA ALA A 100 -11.72 24.62 -18.90
C ALA A 100 -10.50 23.86 -19.45
N LEU A 101 -10.36 22.57 -19.11
CA LEU A 101 -9.34 21.73 -19.70
C LEU A 101 -9.55 21.58 -21.21
N PRO A 102 -8.47 21.66 -22.02
CA PRO A 102 -8.51 21.22 -23.40
C PRO A 102 -9.05 19.78 -23.50
N PRO A 103 -9.81 19.43 -24.56
CA PRO A 103 -10.35 18.07 -24.73
C PRO A 103 -9.30 16.96 -24.63
N ASP A 104 -8.09 17.22 -25.13
CA ASP A 104 -6.97 16.26 -25.09
C ASP A 104 -6.51 15.97 -23.64
N ASP A 105 -6.52 16.97 -22.76
CA ASP A 105 -6.17 16.79 -21.35
C ASP A 105 -7.25 16.02 -20.60
N VAL A 106 -8.53 16.25 -20.92
CA VAL A 106 -9.64 15.45 -20.37
C VAL A 106 -9.47 13.96 -20.75
N ILE A 107 -9.13 13.68 -22.01
CA ILE A 107 -8.86 12.31 -22.48
C ILE A 107 -7.65 11.72 -21.76
N ALA A 108 -6.56 12.48 -21.59
CA ALA A 108 -5.38 12.04 -20.86
C ALA A 108 -5.69 11.72 -19.39
N TRP A 109 -6.51 12.52 -18.72
CA TRP A 109 -6.99 12.25 -17.36
C TRP A 109 -7.84 10.99 -17.26
N GLN A 110 -8.76 10.78 -18.21
CA GLN A 110 -9.56 9.56 -18.25
C GLN A 110 -8.67 8.33 -18.40
N ARG A 111 -7.68 8.38 -19.29
CA ARG A 111 -6.70 7.30 -19.45
C ARG A 111 -5.90 7.04 -18.18
N LEU A 112 -5.48 8.09 -17.47
CA LEU A 112 -4.78 7.92 -16.19
C LEU A 112 -5.68 7.23 -15.16
N LEU A 113 -6.95 7.62 -15.04
CA LEU A 113 -7.90 6.97 -14.14
C LEU A 113 -8.11 5.49 -14.52
N ASP A 114 -8.21 5.17 -15.81
CA ASP A 114 -8.37 3.80 -16.28
C ASP A 114 -7.09 2.96 -15.99
N SER A 115 -5.90 3.56 -16.15
CA SER A 115 -4.62 2.95 -15.77
C SER A 115 -4.52 2.71 -14.26
N LEU A 116 -5.00 3.65 -13.44
CA LEU A 116 -5.05 3.52 -11.98
C LEU A 116 -5.99 2.39 -11.55
N GLU A 117 -7.19 2.30 -12.14
CA GLU A 117 -8.13 1.21 -11.89
C GLU A 117 -7.54 -0.15 -12.29
N THR A 118 -6.81 -0.20 -13.41
CA THR A 118 -6.10 -1.42 -13.85
C THR A 118 -5.01 -1.81 -12.85
N ALA A 119 -4.17 -0.86 -12.44
CA ALA A 119 -3.11 -1.08 -11.46
C ALA A 119 -3.67 -1.49 -10.09
N GLN A 120 -4.78 -0.87 -9.66
CA GLN A 120 -5.51 -1.26 -8.45
C GLN A 120 -6.00 -2.70 -8.56
N GLY A 121 -6.62 -3.09 -9.68
CA GLY A 121 -7.10 -4.45 -9.92
C GLY A 121 -5.96 -5.49 -9.86
N MET A 122 -4.80 -5.14 -10.40
CA MET A 122 -3.60 -5.98 -10.29
C MET A 122 -3.12 -6.11 -8.83
N ILE A 123 -2.97 -5.01 -8.11
CA ILE A 123 -2.42 -4.97 -6.74
C ILE A 123 -3.40 -5.59 -5.72
N ALA A 124 -4.71 -5.41 -5.91
CA ALA A 124 -5.75 -5.98 -5.06
C ALA A 124 -6.09 -7.44 -5.42
N GLY A 125 -5.68 -7.90 -6.60
CA GLY A 125 -5.95 -9.25 -7.07
C GLY A 125 -5.06 -10.33 -6.44
N ASP A 126 -5.43 -11.58 -6.68
CA ASP A 126 -4.67 -12.75 -6.22
C ASP A 126 -3.33 -12.94 -6.95
N SER A 127 -3.01 -12.11 -7.94
CA SER A 127 -1.76 -12.15 -8.69
C SER A 127 -0.62 -11.41 -7.97
N ALA A 128 -0.90 -10.33 -7.23
CA ALA A 128 0.13 -9.54 -6.54
C ALA A 128 0.55 -10.18 -5.21
N ARG A 129 1.84 -10.10 -4.89
CA ARG A 129 2.39 -10.45 -3.57
C ARG A 129 3.05 -9.21 -2.95
N ILE A 130 2.86 -9.00 -1.66
CA ILE A 130 3.46 -7.89 -0.93
C ILE A 130 4.49 -8.47 0.04
N LEU A 131 5.74 -8.10 -0.16
CA LEU A 131 6.87 -8.51 0.66
C LEU A 131 7.36 -7.30 1.44
N LEU A 132 7.58 -7.46 2.74
CA LEU A 132 8.11 -6.37 3.57
C LEU A 132 9.57 -6.67 3.89
N SER A 133 10.49 -5.84 3.38
CA SER A 133 11.88 -5.86 3.82
C SER A 133 12.04 -4.99 5.05
N VAL A 134 12.59 -5.54 6.13
CA VAL A 134 12.82 -4.82 7.39
C VAL A 134 14.14 -5.23 8.02
N GLU A 135 14.80 -4.28 8.68
CA GLU A 135 15.93 -4.57 9.53
C GLU A 135 15.46 -5.12 10.89
N PRO A 136 16.10 -6.18 11.42
CA PRO A 136 15.68 -6.87 12.64
C PRO A 136 16.13 -6.12 13.91
N ASP A 137 15.70 -4.88 14.09
CA ASP A 137 16.05 -4.05 15.25
C ASP A 137 15.04 -4.15 16.42
N GLU A 138 15.40 -3.54 17.54
CA GLU A 138 14.50 -3.45 18.71
C GLU A 138 13.20 -2.73 18.33
N GLY A 139 12.06 -3.31 18.72
CA GLY A 139 10.74 -2.74 18.42
C GLY A 139 10.20 -3.00 17.00
N VAL A 140 10.97 -3.65 16.11
CA VAL A 140 10.49 -4.01 14.75
C VAL A 140 9.23 -4.87 14.81
N ASP A 141 9.08 -5.64 15.89
CA ASP A 141 7.90 -6.44 16.18
C ASP A 141 6.61 -5.62 16.23
N ASP A 142 6.62 -4.49 16.94
CA ASP A 142 5.45 -3.63 17.10
C ASP A 142 5.17 -2.86 15.82
N VAL A 143 6.24 -2.40 15.15
CA VAL A 143 6.17 -1.74 13.85
C VAL A 143 5.53 -2.68 12.82
N LEU A 144 6.06 -3.90 12.66
CA LEU A 144 5.50 -4.89 11.73
C LEU A 144 4.03 -5.20 12.04
N THR A 145 3.67 -5.32 13.32
CA THR A 145 2.29 -5.57 13.73
C THR A 145 1.37 -4.44 13.27
N MET A 146 1.75 -3.19 13.55
CA MET A 146 0.99 -2.02 13.11
C MET A 146 0.89 -1.96 11.57
N ARG A 147 1.99 -2.21 10.86
CA ARG A 147 2.05 -2.17 9.39
C ARG A 147 1.21 -3.26 8.74
N MET A 148 1.20 -4.47 9.29
CA MET A 148 0.29 -5.53 8.85
C MET A 148 -1.18 -5.16 9.08
N GLY A 149 -1.49 -4.51 10.21
CA GLY A 149 -2.81 -3.95 10.47
C GLY A 149 -3.23 -2.88 9.45
N GLN A 150 -2.30 -2.01 9.05
CA GLN A 150 -2.52 -0.99 8.03
C GLN A 150 -2.66 -1.57 6.61
N LEU A 151 -1.88 -2.60 6.27
CA LEU A 151 -2.10 -3.36 5.03
C LEU A 151 -3.48 -4.02 5.05
N ALA A 152 -3.88 -4.62 6.17
CA ALA A 152 -5.18 -5.24 6.32
C ALA A 152 -6.33 -4.24 6.21
N LEU A 153 -6.15 -3.04 6.78
CA LEU A 153 -7.05 -1.90 6.56
C LEU A 153 -7.23 -1.67 5.05
N MET A 154 -6.14 -1.69 4.28
CA MET A 154 -6.17 -1.56 2.81
C MET A 154 -6.54 -2.83 2.04
N ARG A 155 -7.07 -3.84 2.73
CA ARG A 155 -7.47 -5.15 2.17
C ARG A 155 -6.31 -5.90 1.52
N GLN A 156 -5.10 -5.62 1.98
CA GLN A 156 -3.87 -6.27 1.58
C GLN A 156 -3.36 -7.18 2.69
N ALA A 157 -2.67 -8.26 2.31
CA ALA A 157 -1.90 -9.10 3.21
C ALA A 157 -0.41 -8.92 2.94
N CYS A 158 0.39 -9.01 4.01
CA CYS A 158 1.83 -9.23 3.91
C CYS A 158 2.05 -10.72 3.64
N ASP A 159 2.58 -11.05 2.46
CA ASP A 159 2.79 -12.44 2.03
C ASP A 159 4.05 -13.04 2.65
N ALA A 160 5.08 -12.23 2.88
CA ALA A 160 6.27 -12.61 3.64
C ALA A 160 7.00 -11.36 4.15
N VAL A 161 7.83 -11.57 5.17
CA VAL A 161 8.81 -10.60 5.68
C VAL A 161 10.20 -11.05 5.28
N ILE A 162 11.00 -10.13 4.76
CA ILE A 162 12.43 -10.31 4.50
C ILE A 162 13.15 -9.58 5.63
N LEU A 163 13.91 -10.32 6.44
CA LEU A 163 14.75 -9.74 7.47
C LEU A 163 16.15 -9.52 6.92
N ASP A 164 16.47 -8.25 6.69
CA ASP A 164 17.74 -7.85 6.09
C ASP A 164 18.82 -7.61 7.15
N GLY A 165 20.03 -8.08 6.88
CA GLY A 165 21.16 -7.90 7.79
C GLY A 165 21.07 -8.73 9.07
N VAL A 166 20.67 -9.99 8.99
CA VAL A 166 20.77 -10.92 10.13
C VAL A 166 22.17 -11.52 10.18
N PRO A 167 22.94 -11.32 11.27
CA PRO A 167 24.29 -11.85 11.38
C PRO A 167 24.34 -13.37 11.53
N GLY A 168 25.26 -14.01 10.81
CA GLY A 168 25.56 -15.43 10.94
C GLY A 168 26.20 -15.78 12.27
N LYS A 169 26.26 -17.09 12.57
CA LYS A 169 26.97 -17.58 13.77
C LYS A 169 28.48 -17.54 13.53
N GLY A 170 29.22 -16.88 14.42
CA GLY A 170 30.68 -16.88 14.42
C GLY A 170 31.36 -15.79 13.58
N GLU A 171 30.61 -14.83 13.04
CA GLU A 171 31.10 -13.77 12.14
C GLU A 171 31.77 -12.58 12.85
N GLY A 172 32.23 -12.73 14.09
CA GLY A 172 32.93 -11.68 14.82
C GLY A 172 32.06 -10.50 15.30
N TRP A 173 30.75 -10.55 15.08
CA TRP A 173 29.80 -9.57 15.61
C TRP A 173 29.68 -9.64 17.14
N PRO A 174 29.34 -8.54 17.84
CA PRO A 174 29.04 -8.58 19.26
C PRO A 174 27.89 -9.54 19.55
N GLU A 175 28.14 -10.59 20.32
CA GLU A 175 27.18 -11.69 20.52
C GLU A 175 25.81 -11.23 21.06
N PRO A 176 25.71 -10.32 22.05
CA PRO A 176 24.40 -9.83 22.51
C PRO A 176 23.56 -9.14 21.42
N TRP A 177 24.22 -8.41 20.52
CA TRP A 177 23.55 -7.75 19.39
C TRP A 177 23.13 -8.76 18.33
N ALA A 178 24.01 -9.70 17.98
CA ALA A 178 23.72 -10.74 17.00
C ALA A 178 22.61 -11.70 17.48
N GLU A 179 22.61 -12.04 18.76
CA GLU A 179 21.55 -12.80 19.40
C GLU A 179 20.21 -12.07 19.36
N THR A 180 20.18 -10.75 19.60
CA THR A 180 18.95 -9.95 19.52
C THR A 180 18.32 -10.01 18.13
N ARG A 181 19.12 -9.84 17.07
CA ARG A 181 18.66 -9.92 15.67
C ARG A 181 18.21 -11.33 15.29
N ARG A 182 18.92 -12.38 15.72
CA ARG A 182 18.51 -13.78 15.51
C ARG A 182 17.20 -14.11 16.23
N ASN A 183 17.04 -13.68 17.48
CA ASN A 183 15.81 -13.87 18.24
C ASN A 183 14.62 -13.14 17.61
N CYS A 184 14.85 -12.05 16.88
CA CYS A 184 13.82 -11.36 16.11
C CYS A 184 13.20 -12.25 15.03
N VAL A 185 14.03 -13.03 14.32
CA VAL A 185 13.58 -14.00 13.31
C VAL A 185 12.56 -14.97 13.92
N ASP A 186 12.88 -15.54 15.08
CA ASP A 186 12.01 -16.52 15.75
C ASP A 186 10.70 -15.89 16.23
N ARG A 187 10.74 -14.66 16.76
CA ARG A 187 9.53 -13.94 17.19
C ARG A 187 8.59 -13.63 16.03
N ILE A 188 9.13 -13.21 14.88
CA ILE A 188 8.31 -12.91 13.69
C ILE A 188 7.75 -14.21 13.11
N ARG A 189 8.54 -15.29 13.01
CA ARG A 189 8.07 -16.61 12.56
C ARG A 189 6.94 -17.16 13.43
N ALA A 190 7.01 -16.96 14.75
CA ALA A 190 5.98 -17.41 15.68
C ALA A 190 4.59 -16.76 15.42
N ARG A 191 4.52 -15.67 14.63
CA ARG A 191 3.27 -15.02 14.22
C ARG A 191 2.58 -15.70 13.04
N GLY A 192 3.22 -16.70 12.43
CA GLY A 192 2.67 -17.43 11.29
C GLY A 192 2.81 -16.69 9.94
N VAL A 193 3.62 -15.64 9.88
CA VAL A 193 4.00 -14.98 8.62
C VAL A 193 5.27 -15.64 8.10
N PRO A 194 5.37 -15.97 6.80
CA PRO A 194 6.62 -16.45 6.22
C PRO A 194 7.75 -15.43 6.39
N VAL A 195 8.93 -15.92 6.76
CA VAL A 195 10.11 -15.08 6.99
C VAL A 195 11.29 -15.64 6.22
N ALA A 196 11.82 -14.85 5.30
CA ALA A 196 13.12 -15.10 4.69
C ALA A 196 14.18 -14.21 5.34
N VAL A 197 15.40 -14.72 5.41
CA VAL A 197 16.52 -14.05 6.06
C VAL A 197 17.59 -13.74 5.01
N LEU A 198 17.96 -12.47 4.89
CA LEU A 198 19.15 -12.06 4.17
C LEU A 198 20.30 -11.90 5.18
N PRO A 199 21.43 -12.60 4.97
CA PRO A 199 22.55 -12.54 5.88
C PRO A 199 23.20 -11.16 5.85
N LEU A 200 23.68 -10.70 7.00
CA LEU A 200 24.57 -9.54 7.03
C LEU A 200 25.94 -9.95 6.51
N LEU A 201 26.29 -9.49 5.31
CA LEU A 201 27.59 -9.77 4.71
C LEU A 201 28.64 -8.80 5.26
N ALA A 202 29.81 -9.33 5.62
CA ALA A 202 30.93 -8.53 6.12
C ALA A 202 31.59 -7.67 5.03
N ASP A 203 31.37 -8.02 3.76
CA ASP A 203 31.68 -7.21 2.59
C ASP A 203 30.39 -6.84 1.85
N GLU A 204 30.36 -5.67 1.19
CA GLU A 204 29.21 -5.22 0.40
C GLU A 204 29.00 -6.05 -0.89
N SER A 205 29.76 -7.13 -1.11
CA SER A 205 29.49 -8.04 -2.22
C SER A 205 28.20 -8.78 -1.93
N ALA A 206 27.14 -8.38 -2.62
CA ALA A 206 25.89 -9.13 -2.65
C ALA A 206 26.17 -10.60 -3.04
N ASP A 207 26.02 -11.51 -2.08
CA ASP A 207 26.05 -12.94 -2.38
C ASP A 207 24.75 -13.28 -3.11
N ALA A 208 24.82 -13.35 -4.44
CA ALA A 208 23.70 -13.69 -5.29
C ALA A 208 23.04 -15.02 -4.86
N ALA A 209 23.80 -15.97 -4.32
CA ALA A 209 23.25 -17.24 -3.84
C ALA A 209 22.39 -17.05 -2.58
N ALA A 210 22.79 -16.14 -1.67
CA ALA A 210 21.99 -15.80 -0.50
C ALA A 210 20.66 -15.13 -0.90
N PHE A 211 20.70 -14.22 -1.87
CA PHE A 211 19.50 -13.60 -2.44
C PHE A 211 18.60 -14.64 -3.13
N GLU A 212 19.17 -15.52 -3.95
CA GLU A 212 18.41 -16.60 -4.62
C GLU A 212 17.76 -17.56 -3.62
N SER A 213 18.47 -17.92 -2.55
CA SER A 213 17.93 -18.77 -1.48
C SER A 213 16.78 -18.08 -0.74
N ALA A 214 16.95 -16.82 -0.34
CA ALA A 214 15.91 -16.05 0.34
C ALA A 214 14.68 -15.84 -0.56
N ALA A 215 14.91 -15.52 -1.84
CA ALA A 215 13.84 -15.41 -2.83
C ALA A 215 13.11 -16.75 -3.00
N GLY A 216 13.82 -17.87 -3.05
CA GLY A 216 13.24 -19.21 -3.11
C GLY A 216 12.36 -19.54 -1.90
N GLU A 217 12.79 -19.21 -0.69
CA GLU A 217 12.02 -19.40 0.55
C GLU A 217 10.73 -18.57 0.53
N VAL A 218 10.81 -17.28 0.20
CA VAL A 218 9.62 -16.42 0.06
C VAL A 218 8.68 -16.97 -1.01
N LEU A 219 9.20 -17.26 -2.20
CA LEU A 219 8.38 -17.65 -3.33
C LEU A 219 7.66 -18.99 -3.09
N SER A 220 8.28 -19.91 -2.35
CA SER A 220 7.72 -21.23 -2.01
C SER A 220 6.80 -21.25 -0.79
N SER A 221 6.87 -20.25 0.10
CA SER A 221 6.11 -20.20 1.37
C SER A 221 4.57 -20.09 1.26
N GLY A 222 4.02 -20.07 0.05
CA GLY A 222 2.59 -19.85 -0.19
C GLY A 222 2.20 -18.38 -0.01
N ARG A 223 0.91 -18.08 -0.18
CA ARG A 223 0.36 -16.72 -0.03
C ARG A 223 -0.31 -16.57 1.31
N ALA A 224 -0.15 -15.41 1.92
CA ALA A 224 -0.92 -15.08 3.11
C ALA A 224 -2.40 -14.91 2.71
N PRO A 225 -3.36 -15.38 3.54
CA PRO A 225 -4.76 -15.16 3.25
C PRO A 225 -5.05 -13.65 3.25
N ARG A 226 -5.60 -13.15 2.14
CA ARG A 226 -6.05 -11.75 2.06
C ARG A 226 -7.13 -11.51 3.13
N PRO A 227 -7.17 -10.30 3.74
CA PRO A 227 -8.25 -9.95 4.67
C PRO A 227 -9.61 -10.19 4.02
N ARG A 228 -10.52 -10.83 4.74
CA ARG A 228 -11.88 -11.05 4.25
C ARG A 228 -12.58 -9.70 4.03
N ALA A 229 -13.53 -9.68 3.10
CA ALA A 229 -14.42 -8.54 2.95
C ALA A 229 -15.09 -8.21 4.29
N ASP A 230 -15.35 -6.92 4.50
CA ASP A 230 -16.00 -6.44 5.72
C ASP A 230 -17.34 -7.18 5.89
N ARG A 231 -17.57 -7.74 7.09
CA ARG A 231 -18.74 -8.58 7.38
C ARG A 231 -19.77 -7.77 8.13
N LEU A 232 -21.01 -7.78 7.66
CA LEU A 232 -22.13 -7.12 8.33
C LEU A 232 -23.03 -8.15 9.01
N ASP A 233 -23.18 -8.03 10.32
CA ASP A 233 -24.12 -8.81 11.10
C ASP A 233 -25.30 -7.92 11.51
N GLU A 234 -26.53 -8.35 11.22
CA GLU A 234 -27.75 -7.67 11.66
C GLU A 234 -28.20 -8.21 13.02
N HIS A 235 -28.60 -7.31 13.90
CA HIS A 235 -29.11 -7.65 15.22
C HIS A 235 -30.62 -7.82 15.18
N ALA A 236 -31.15 -8.72 16.01
CA ALA A 236 -32.59 -8.94 16.13
C ALA A 236 -33.41 -7.69 16.55
N ASN A 237 -32.75 -6.65 17.09
CA ASN A 237 -33.34 -5.38 17.50
C ASN A 237 -33.25 -4.28 16.42
N GLY A 238 -32.76 -4.59 15.21
CA GLY A 238 -32.59 -3.64 14.11
C GLY A 238 -31.27 -2.86 14.11
N GLY A 239 -30.29 -3.27 14.93
CA GLY A 239 -28.90 -2.79 14.89
C GLY A 239 -28.03 -3.54 13.87
N TYR A 240 -26.83 -3.04 13.61
CA TYR A 240 -25.84 -3.68 12.73
C TYR A 240 -24.44 -3.59 13.32
N ASP A 241 -23.68 -4.69 13.25
CA ASP A 241 -22.25 -4.71 13.53
C ASP A 241 -21.46 -4.91 12.23
N LEU A 242 -20.55 -3.97 11.94
CA LEU A 242 -19.62 -4.11 10.83
C LEU A 242 -18.26 -4.59 11.37
N HIS A 243 -17.87 -5.79 10.98
CA HIS A 243 -16.59 -6.40 11.34
C HIS A 243 -15.55 -6.14 10.27
N VAL A 244 -14.42 -5.55 10.68
CA VAL A 244 -13.26 -5.27 9.84
C VAL A 244 -12.06 -6.01 10.44
N HIS A 245 -11.34 -6.77 9.62
CA HIS A 245 -10.19 -7.55 10.08
C HIS A 245 -8.94 -6.67 10.13
N LEU A 246 -8.47 -6.35 11.35
CA LEU A 246 -7.29 -5.52 11.63
C LEU A 246 -6.35 -6.25 12.60
N PRO A 247 -5.59 -7.26 12.12
CA PRO A 247 -4.76 -8.08 12.98
C PRO A 247 -3.70 -7.23 13.69
N GLY A 248 -3.58 -7.43 15.01
CA GLY A 248 -2.56 -6.78 15.83
C GLY A 248 -2.79 -5.29 16.14
N VAL A 249 -3.86 -4.70 15.62
CA VAL A 249 -4.24 -3.32 15.95
C VAL A 249 -5.06 -3.34 17.24
N PRO A 250 -4.65 -2.61 18.30
CA PRO A 250 -5.44 -2.52 19.51
C PRO A 250 -6.71 -1.70 19.26
N ALA A 251 -7.79 -2.00 19.99
CA ALA A 251 -9.10 -1.38 19.78
C ALA A 251 -9.08 0.16 19.91
N ASP A 252 -8.28 0.69 20.83
CA ASP A 252 -8.08 2.13 21.03
C ASP A 252 -7.23 2.80 19.91
N GLY A 253 -6.53 1.99 19.11
CA GLY A 253 -5.81 2.41 17.92
C GLY A 253 -6.70 2.57 16.68
N VAL A 254 -7.98 2.21 16.77
CA VAL A 254 -8.95 2.31 15.67
C VAL A 254 -9.90 3.48 15.91
N ARG A 255 -10.06 4.33 14.89
CA ARG A 255 -11.13 5.33 14.87
C ARG A 255 -12.04 5.06 13.69
N ALA A 256 -13.34 5.19 13.92
CA ALA A 256 -14.33 5.13 12.86
C ALA A 256 -15.17 6.40 12.87
N GLY A 257 -15.46 6.92 11.69
CA GLY A 257 -16.30 8.09 11.51
C GLY A 257 -17.10 7.98 10.22
N ARG A 258 -17.98 8.95 10.00
CA ARG A 258 -18.83 8.98 8.82
C ARG A 258 -18.64 10.28 8.05
N ILE A 259 -18.54 10.17 6.72
CA ILE A 259 -18.57 11.30 5.80
C ILE A 259 -19.61 10.98 4.73
N ALA A 260 -20.72 11.72 4.72
CA ALA A 260 -21.86 11.47 3.83
C ALA A 260 -22.32 9.99 3.87
N ASP A 261 -22.20 9.26 2.77
CA ASP A 261 -22.57 7.83 2.66
C ASP A 261 -21.38 6.88 2.78
N SER A 262 -20.28 7.35 3.37
CA SER A 262 -19.06 6.59 3.53
C SER A 262 -18.68 6.45 5.00
N LEU A 263 -18.21 5.25 5.34
CA LEU A 263 -17.47 4.98 6.57
C LEU A 263 -16.00 5.32 6.35
N VAL A 264 -15.42 6.05 7.29
CA VAL A 264 -13.98 6.30 7.34
C VAL A 264 -13.41 5.53 8.52
N ILE A 265 -12.45 4.66 8.26
CA ILE A 265 -11.73 3.90 9.27
C ILE A 265 -10.29 4.39 9.29
N GLU A 266 -9.78 4.76 10.46
CA GLU A 266 -8.42 5.25 10.66
C GLU A 266 -7.65 4.29 11.59
N VAL A 267 -6.43 3.94 11.18
CA VAL A 267 -5.46 3.14 11.95
C VAL A 267 -4.08 3.77 11.82
N GLY A 268 -3.50 4.22 12.93
CA GLY A 268 -2.15 4.79 12.94
C GLY A 268 -1.96 5.96 11.96
N GLY A 269 -2.98 6.80 11.80
CA GLY A 269 -2.98 7.95 10.86
C GLY A 269 -3.30 7.61 9.40
N LEU A 270 -3.39 6.32 9.03
CA LEU A 270 -3.84 5.89 7.70
C LEU A 270 -5.37 5.78 7.68
N ARG A 271 -6.01 6.25 6.60
CA ARG A 271 -7.47 6.23 6.46
C ARG A 271 -7.91 5.41 5.26
N ARG A 272 -8.93 4.57 5.47
CA ARG A 272 -9.72 3.95 4.40
C ARG A 272 -11.12 4.52 4.39
N GLN A 273 -11.57 4.98 3.24
CA GLN A 273 -12.97 5.27 2.98
C GLN A 273 -13.64 4.04 2.37
N ALA A 274 -14.75 3.60 2.95
CA ALA A 274 -15.57 2.51 2.43
C ALA A 274 -17.01 3.00 2.26
N ARG A 275 -17.56 2.86 1.05
CA ARG A 275 -18.95 3.22 0.79
C ARG A 275 -19.87 2.31 1.60
N LEU A 276 -20.79 2.93 2.35
CA LEU A 276 -21.77 2.18 3.12
C LEU A 276 -22.78 1.50 2.20
N MET A 277 -23.19 0.29 2.58
CA MET A 277 -24.36 -0.33 1.97
C MET A 277 -25.59 0.54 2.20
N PRO A 278 -26.57 0.57 1.27
CA PRO A 278 -27.75 1.43 1.38
C PRO A 278 -28.47 1.33 2.74
N VAL A 279 -28.53 0.12 3.32
CA VAL A 279 -29.15 -0.11 4.63
C VAL A 279 -28.44 0.64 5.77
N LEU A 280 -27.13 0.83 5.68
CA LEU A 280 -26.31 1.53 6.68
C LEU A 280 -26.27 3.04 6.50
N THR A 281 -26.70 3.56 5.34
CA THR A 281 -26.74 5.01 5.08
C THR A 281 -27.68 5.77 6.03
N ARG A 282 -28.57 5.09 6.74
CA ARG A 282 -29.46 5.71 7.74
C ARG A 282 -29.04 5.41 9.18
N CYS A 283 -27.97 4.63 9.38
CA CYS A 283 -27.48 4.26 10.70
C CYS A 283 -26.51 5.31 11.25
N GLU A 284 -26.55 5.49 12.57
CA GLU A 284 -25.54 6.24 13.33
C GLU A 284 -24.45 5.30 13.83
N ILE A 285 -23.20 5.73 13.76
CA ILE A 285 -22.07 4.98 14.30
C ILE A 285 -22.04 5.22 15.82
N LYS A 286 -22.26 4.16 16.60
CA LYS A 286 -22.24 4.24 18.06
C LYS A 286 -20.84 4.08 18.68
N GLY A 287 -19.90 3.47 17.96
CA GLY A 287 -18.53 3.25 18.40
C GLY A 287 -17.74 2.34 17.47
N ALA A 288 -16.45 2.22 17.74
CA ALA A 288 -15.54 1.21 17.19
C ALA A 288 -14.80 0.56 18.37
N GLY A 289 -14.59 -0.75 18.31
CA GLY A 289 -13.95 -1.52 19.36
C GLY A 289 -13.63 -2.93 18.90
#